data_AF-A0A953EUZ2-F1
#
_entry.id   AF-A0A953EUZ2-F1
#
_cell.length_a   1.000
_cell.length_b   1.000
_cell.length_c   1.000
_cell.angle_alpha   90.00
_cell.angle_beta   90.00
_cell.angle_gamma   90.00
#
_symmetry.space_group_name_H-M   'P 1'
#
loop_
_entity.id
_entity.type
_entity.pdbx_description
1 polymer ?
#
loop_
_entity_poly.entity_id
_entity_poly.type
_entity_poly.pdbx_seq_one_letter_code
_entity_poly.pdbx_strand_id
1 'polypeptide(L)'
;MRRPRASSVERAVGPILGRLGLVRVHARRDDRGYVLAVSGIIMVPLLALSGMATDIGGWYAEGAKMQKAADAAALAAVVWLPDLSKATSVAIDTARQNGFDVADSNITIVVGQLSSTDLRVSITDDNAPIFFSRFFMSSMTIKREAVATYVLPVPLGSPRNFFGTGNLAPSPYTEGMWASINGWCAPKEQGDPFAPGWEGNWPSSGQVCPGSTANGQYLPNPMNQYEYVITVPAVRALPIVVHLYSPAKTGSSPDSGSATITTTFTMKSPDGTPFDDTDNPVTSCNGSGQSNPRTYAPNETDNDASIFGAGGWSAFCTIPAAAPGGKYVLGVKTLQGELGSSASNNYSIMASYNGLGVACDARSDATCPTVVGKNWISVLATAASSSADFYLAEIAAVHAGKQMEITLFDPGEGGNYIEIRDPSDNRVNFTYRTADNLYSGSGSQLDVSGCSGWAQVGPNRSSQCRYNERFVVLTVDLPTNYATLYPTNKWWKIHYNFSSSVTDRSTWSVRIIGDPVHITN
;
A
#
# COMPACT_ATOMS: atom_id res chain seq x y z
N MET A 1 30.37 27.03 78.61
CA MET A 1 30.82 28.43 78.59
C MET A 1 29.62 29.36 78.63
N ARG A 2 29.62 30.23 79.66
CA ARG A 2 28.84 31.47 79.87
C ARG A 2 27.45 31.63 79.22
N ARG A 3 26.42 31.49 80.07
CA ARG A 3 25.23 32.37 80.08
C ARG A 3 25.63 33.80 80.51
N PRO A 4 24.82 34.81 80.16
CA PRO A 4 24.31 35.77 81.14
C PRO A 4 22.77 35.85 81.07
N ARG A 5 22.03 35.65 82.17
CA ARG A 5 21.68 36.61 83.26
C ARG A 5 20.84 37.79 82.73
N ALA A 6 19.53 37.89 82.99
CA ALA A 6 18.78 37.98 84.26
C ALA A 6 18.67 39.42 84.82
N SER A 7 17.44 39.87 85.05
CA SER A 7 17.00 40.79 86.12
C SER A 7 15.47 40.64 86.23
N SER A 8 14.90 40.06 87.30
CA SER A 8 14.69 40.62 88.66
C SER A 8 13.77 41.85 88.59
N VAL A 9 12.65 41.96 89.30
CA VAL A 9 12.40 42.19 90.76
C VAL A 9 10.84 42.12 90.87
N GLU A 10 10.11 41.61 91.89
CA GLU A 10 10.03 42.02 93.29
C GLU A 10 9.04 41.13 94.08
N ARG A 11 9.25 41.00 95.39
CA ARG A 11 8.32 40.46 96.40
C ARG A 11 7.41 41.59 96.93
N ALA A 12 6.14 41.32 97.21
CA ALA A 12 5.43 41.82 98.41
C ALA A 12 4.07 41.10 98.57
N VAL A 13 3.85 40.35 99.67
CA VAL A 13 3.04 40.73 100.87
C VAL A 13 1.52 40.57 100.65
N GLY A 14 0.89 39.64 101.39
CA GLY A 14 -0.58 39.52 101.50
C GLY A 14 -1.20 40.61 102.41
N PRO A 15 -2.43 40.50 102.93
CA PRO A 15 -3.45 39.44 102.79
C PRO A 15 -4.84 40.02 102.40
N ILE A 16 -5.90 39.21 102.60
CA ILE A 16 -7.26 39.60 103.06
C ILE A 16 -8.45 39.34 102.09
N LEU A 17 -9.34 38.48 102.60
CA LEU A 17 -10.80 38.33 102.37
C LEU A 17 -11.32 37.94 100.98
N GLY A 18 -12.08 36.84 100.94
CA GLY A 18 -13.15 36.72 99.93
C GLY A 18 -13.56 35.31 99.56
N ARG A 19 -14.38 34.69 100.41
CA ARG A 19 -15.49 33.78 100.11
C ARG A 19 -15.47 32.87 98.86
N LEU A 20 -15.73 31.59 99.18
CA LEU A 20 -16.59 30.62 98.48
C LEU A 20 -16.14 30.08 97.11
N GLY A 21 -16.07 28.75 97.05
CA GLY A 21 -16.23 28.02 95.80
C GLY A 21 -15.81 26.57 95.93
N LEU A 22 -16.74 25.70 96.33
CA LEU A 22 -16.62 24.24 96.18
C LEU A 22 -16.13 23.91 94.75
N VAL A 23 -14.93 23.35 94.63
CA VAL A 23 -14.45 22.78 93.37
C VAL A 23 -15.16 21.46 93.15
N ARG A 24 -16.29 21.57 92.43
CA ARG A 24 -17.06 20.48 91.86
C ARG A 24 -16.18 19.79 90.81
N VAL A 25 -15.72 18.57 91.08
CA VAL A 25 -15.18 17.66 90.07
C VAL A 25 -16.30 17.40 89.06
N HIS A 26 -16.32 18.17 87.97
CA HIS A 26 -17.18 17.87 86.84
C HIS A 26 -16.59 16.66 86.14
N ALA A 27 -17.32 15.54 86.20
CA ALA A 27 -17.12 14.43 85.30
C ALA A 27 -17.04 14.99 83.87
N ARG A 28 -15.93 14.71 83.18
CA ARG A 28 -15.79 14.98 81.75
C ARG A 28 -17.00 14.35 81.06
N ARG A 29 -17.87 15.19 80.51
CA ARG A 29 -18.91 14.73 79.58
C ARG A 29 -18.19 14.14 78.38
N ASP A 30 -18.40 12.85 78.18
CA ASP A 30 -17.88 12.09 77.06
C ASP A 30 -18.49 12.60 75.75
N ASP A 31 -17.66 13.14 74.84
CA ASP A 31 -18.02 13.40 73.44
C ASP A 31 -18.16 12.11 72.59
N ARG A 32 -18.18 10.93 73.25
CA ARG A 32 -18.16 9.61 72.61
C ARG A 32 -19.38 9.33 71.73
N GLY A 33 -20.51 10.02 71.95
CA GLY A 33 -21.71 9.89 71.11
C GLY A 33 -21.73 10.82 69.90
N TYR A 34 -21.18 12.03 70.02
CA TYR A 34 -21.18 13.05 68.95
C TYR A 34 -20.29 12.64 67.79
N VAL A 35 -19.09 12.12 68.08
CA VAL A 35 -18.16 11.63 67.06
C VAL A 35 -18.80 10.50 66.25
N LEU A 36 -19.53 9.58 66.91
CA LEU A 36 -20.18 8.45 66.24
C LEU A 36 -21.31 8.92 65.31
N ALA A 37 -22.10 9.90 65.75
CA ALA A 37 -23.17 10.51 64.95
C ALA A 37 -22.62 11.29 63.74
N VAL A 38 -21.62 12.15 63.94
CA VAL A 38 -21.00 12.93 62.85
C VAL A 38 -20.23 12.04 61.88
N SER A 39 -19.52 11.03 62.37
CA SER A 39 -18.82 10.06 61.52
C SER A 39 -19.81 9.30 60.64
N GLY A 40 -20.94 8.85 61.18
CA GLY A 40 -22.00 8.18 60.41
C GLY A 40 -22.58 9.08 59.31
N ILE A 41 -22.81 10.37 59.62
CA ILE A 41 -23.33 11.34 58.64
C ILE A 41 -22.30 11.64 57.53
N ILE A 42 -21.00 11.72 57.84
CA ILE A 42 -19.93 11.96 56.85
C ILE A 42 -19.58 10.70 56.05
N MET A 43 -19.79 9.51 56.60
CA MET A 43 -19.51 8.25 55.92
C MET A 43 -20.41 8.05 54.69
N VAL A 44 -21.67 8.50 54.76
CA VAL A 44 -22.63 8.42 53.64
C VAL A 44 -22.13 9.16 52.38
N PRO A 45 -21.78 10.46 52.41
CA PRO A 45 -21.27 11.16 51.23
C PRO A 45 -19.90 10.63 50.79
N LEU A 46 -19.03 10.16 51.68
CA LEU A 46 -17.75 9.55 51.29
C LEU A 46 -17.95 8.25 50.50
N LEU A 47 -18.86 7.38 50.94
CA LEU A 47 -19.21 6.15 50.22
C LEU A 47 -19.89 6.45 48.88
N ALA A 48 -20.76 7.46 48.83
CA ALA A 48 -21.39 7.90 47.58
C ALA A 48 -20.34 8.39 46.56
N LEU A 49 -19.35 9.17 47.00
CA LEU A 49 -18.26 9.65 46.14
C LEU A 49 -17.36 8.50 45.66
N SER A 50 -16.99 7.56 46.55
CA SER A 50 -16.21 6.37 46.17
C SER A 50 -16.96 5.46 45.19
N GLY A 51 -18.28 5.33 45.38
CA GLY A 51 -19.14 4.58 44.49
C GLY A 51 -19.22 5.20 43.09
N MET A 52 -19.47 6.51 43.03
CA MET A 52 -19.47 7.26 41.77
C MET A 52 -18.12 7.18 41.06
N ALA A 53 -17.01 7.27 41.79
CA ALA A 53 -15.67 7.11 41.22
C ALA A 53 -15.46 5.71 40.61
N THR A 54 -16.01 4.66 41.25
CA THR A 54 -15.93 3.28 40.74
C THR A 54 -16.73 3.10 39.45
N ASP A 55 -17.94 3.68 39.39
CA ASP A 55 -18.77 3.63 38.18
C ASP A 55 -18.12 4.37 37.00
N ILE A 56 -17.63 5.59 37.24
CA ILE A 56 -16.92 6.36 36.22
C ILE A 56 -15.70 5.56 35.71
N GLY A 57 -14.91 4.99 36.64
CA GLY A 57 -13.78 4.13 36.27
C GLY A 57 -14.20 2.92 35.43
N GLY A 58 -15.31 2.27 35.80
CA GLY A 58 -15.91 1.18 35.06
C GLY A 58 -16.32 1.57 33.63
N TRP A 59 -17.01 2.71 33.47
CA TRP A 59 -17.43 3.20 32.16
C TRP A 59 -16.25 3.60 31.27
N TYR A 60 -15.18 4.16 31.84
CA TYR A 60 -13.95 4.42 31.10
C TYR A 60 -13.29 3.12 30.62
N ALA A 61 -13.19 2.11 31.49
CA ALA A 61 -12.62 0.82 31.13
C ALA A 61 -13.46 0.10 30.06
N GLU A 62 -14.79 0.11 30.21
CA GLU A 62 -15.70 -0.51 29.25
C GLU A 62 -15.70 0.24 27.91
N GLY A 63 -15.73 1.57 27.94
CA GLY A 63 -15.59 2.40 26.76
C GLY A 63 -14.26 2.20 26.02
N ALA A 64 -13.18 1.86 26.72
CA ALA A 64 -11.89 1.55 26.09
C ALA A 64 -11.89 0.17 25.41
N LYS A 65 -12.54 -0.84 26.00
CA LYS A 65 -12.75 -2.15 25.35
C LYS A 65 -13.62 -2.02 24.11
N MET A 66 -14.72 -1.27 24.23
CA MET A 66 -15.65 -1.05 23.13
C MET A 66 -15.00 -0.28 21.98
N GLN A 67 -14.13 0.69 22.27
CA GLN A 67 -13.36 1.36 21.22
C GLN A 67 -12.46 0.36 20.47
N LYS A 68 -11.73 -0.50 21.18
CA LYS A 68 -10.89 -1.53 20.54
C LYS A 68 -11.72 -2.51 19.69
N ALA A 69 -12.92 -2.85 20.14
CA ALA A 69 -13.83 -3.70 19.37
C ALA A 69 -14.33 -2.99 18.10
N ALA A 70 -14.69 -1.72 18.18
CA ALA A 70 -15.09 -0.90 17.04
C ALA A 70 -13.94 -0.75 16.03
N ASP A 71 -12.73 -0.47 16.53
CA ASP A 71 -11.49 -0.37 15.75
C ASP A 71 -11.21 -1.66 14.97
N ALA A 72 -11.23 -2.81 15.66
CA ALA A 72 -11.02 -4.12 15.05
C ALA A 72 -12.10 -4.46 14.02
N ALA A 73 -13.37 -4.20 14.34
CA ALA A 73 -14.50 -4.44 13.45
C ALA A 73 -14.43 -3.59 12.18
N ALA A 74 -14.08 -2.30 12.30
CA ALA A 74 -13.90 -1.42 11.15
C ALA A 74 -12.73 -1.89 10.27
N LEU A 75 -11.59 -2.26 10.88
CA LEU A 75 -10.40 -2.72 10.16
C LEU A 75 -10.66 -4.01 9.36
N ALA A 76 -11.36 -4.97 9.96
CA ALA A 76 -11.67 -6.25 9.31
C ALA A 76 -12.71 -6.12 8.20
N ALA A 77 -13.67 -5.19 8.36
CA ALA A 77 -14.79 -5.05 7.44
C ALA A 77 -14.50 -4.17 6.22
N VAL A 78 -13.62 -3.17 6.31
CA VAL A 78 -13.40 -2.20 5.21
C VAL A 78 -12.87 -2.84 3.92
N VAL A 79 -12.15 -3.95 4.03
CA VAL A 79 -11.58 -4.71 2.88
C VAL A 79 -12.67 -5.32 1.99
N TRP A 80 -13.90 -5.41 2.48
CA TRP A 80 -15.03 -5.97 1.73
C TRP A 80 -15.85 -4.90 0.99
N LEU A 81 -15.48 -3.62 1.06
CA LEU A 81 -16.17 -2.59 0.29
C LEU A 81 -15.98 -2.81 -1.23
N PRO A 82 -16.99 -2.48 -2.05
CA PRO A 82 -18.28 -1.85 -1.73
C PRO A 82 -19.39 -2.85 -1.36
N ASP A 83 -19.09 -4.15 -1.16
CA ASP A 83 -20.07 -5.10 -0.65
C ASP A 83 -20.35 -4.82 0.83
N LEU A 84 -21.27 -3.88 1.07
CA LEU A 84 -21.67 -3.48 2.40
C LEU A 84 -22.35 -4.62 3.17
N SER A 85 -22.99 -5.58 2.48
CA SER A 85 -23.60 -6.74 3.13
C SER A 85 -22.52 -7.63 3.74
N LYS A 86 -21.50 -7.97 2.94
CA LYS A 86 -20.36 -8.76 3.42
C LYS A 86 -19.57 -8.00 4.50
N ALA A 87 -19.29 -6.72 4.29
CA ALA A 87 -18.62 -5.86 5.28
C ALA A 87 -19.39 -5.84 6.61
N THR A 88 -20.72 -5.70 6.58
CA THR A 88 -21.57 -5.71 7.78
C THR A 88 -21.49 -7.04 8.52
N SER A 89 -21.56 -8.16 7.81
CA SER A 89 -21.44 -9.49 8.43
C SER A 89 -20.09 -9.67 9.14
N VAL A 90 -18.99 -9.26 8.50
CA VAL A 90 -17.63 -9.37 9.04
C VAL A 90 -17.43 -8.42 10.24
N ALA A 91 -17.98 -7.21 10.19
CA ALA A 91 -17.94 -6.27 11.32
C ALA A 91 -18.65 -6.83 12.56
N ILE A 92 -19.85 -7.38 12.39
CA ILE A 92 -20.64 -7.98 13.49
C ILE A 92 -19.90 -9.19 14.07
N ASP A 93 -19.39 -10.07 13.22
CA ASP A 93 -18.62 -11.24 13.67
C ASP A 93 -17.34 -10.84 14.43
N THR A 94 -16.65 -9.80 13.96
CA THR A 94 -15.44 -9.30 14.61
C THR A 94 -15.75 -8.63 15.94
N ALA A 95 -16.82 -7.83 16.03
CA ALA A 95 -17.26 -7.22 17.28
C ALA A 95 -17.67 -8.28 18.31
N ARG A 96 -18.37 -9.34 17.88
CA ARG A 96 -18.73 -10.49 18.72
C ARG A 96 -17.50 -11.19 19.28
N GLN A 97 -16.47 -11.42 18.46
CA GLN A 97 -15.18 -11.97 18.92
C GLN A 97 -14.48 -11.07 19.94
N ASN A 98 -14.77 -9.78 19.94
CA ASN A 98 -14.26 -8.79 20.90
C ASN A 98 -15.22 -8.55 22.09
N GLY A 99 -16.24 -9.39 22.26
CA GLY A 99 -17.13 -9.37 23.43
C GLY A 99 -18.38 -8.49 23.29
N PHE A 100 -18.69 -8.00 22.08
CA PHE A 100 -19.89 -7.19 21.81
C PHE A 100 -20.76 -7.92 20.78
N ASP A 101 -21.74 -8.68 21.26
CA ASP A 101 -22.62 -9.50 20.41
C ASP A 101 -23.99 -8.81 20.24
N VAL A 102 -24.49 -8.73 19.01
CA VAL A 102 -25.85 -8.23 18.71
C VAL A 102 -26.96 -9.16 19.23
N ALA A 103 -26.61 -10.39 19.63
CA ALA A 103 -27.52 -11.28 20.35
C ALA A 103 -27.89 -10.74 21.75
N ASP A 104 -27.06 -9.88 22.33
CA ASP A 104 -27.36 -9.18 23.57
C ASP A 104 -28.27 -7.97 23.29
N SER A 105 -29.43 -7.90 23.94
CA SER A 105 -30.46 -6.90 23.65
C SER A 105 -30.04 -5.44 23.89
N ASN A 106 -28.97 -5.23 24.64
CA ASN A 106 -28.39 -3.91 24.94
C ASN A 106 -27.30 -3.49 23.95
N ILE A 107 -26.82 -4.39 23.09
CA ILE A 107 -25.75 -4.11 22.13
C ILE A 107 -26.35 -3.84 20.75
N THR A 108 -26.07 -2.68 20.20
CA THR A 108 -26.40 -2.32 18.82
C THR A 108 -25.13 -2.03 18.04
N ILE A 109 -24.98 -2.66 16.87
CA ILE A 109 -23.87 -2.41 15.95
C ILE A 109 -24.43 -1.83 14.66
N VAL A 110 -23.95 -0.65 14.28
CA VAL A 110 -24.32 0.04 13.04
C VAL A 110 -23.09 0.17 12.16
N VAL A 111 -23.19 -0.36 10.94
CA VAL A 111 -22.14 -0.30 9.92
C VAL A 111 -22.60 0.64 8.81
N GLY A 112 -21.77 1.63 8.47
CA GLY A 112 -22.09 2.62 7.45
C GLY A 112 -20.92 2.86 6.53
N GLN A 113 -21.16 2.83 5.22
CA GLN A 113 -20.18 3.22 4.22
C GLN A 113 -20.15 4.76 4.12
N LEU A 114 -18.98 5.38 4.30
CA LEU A 114 -18.80 6.83 4.16
C LEU A 114 -18.34 7.21 2.75
N SER A 115 -17.52 6.36 2.12
CA SER A 115 -17.02 6.52 0.75
C SER A 115 -16.77 5.15 0.11
N SER A 116 -16.23 5.08 -1.11
CA SER A 116 -15.88 3.79 -1.74
C SER A 116 -14.76 3.03 -1.01
N THR A 117 -14.01 3.69 -0.12
CA THR A 117 -12.89 3.09 0.63
C THR A 117 -13.04 3.22 2.15
N ASP A 118 -14.02 3.98 2.63
CA ASP A 118 -14.16 4.31 4.05
C ASP A 118 -15.41 3.66 4.65
N LEU A 119 -15.21 2.96 5.76
CA LEU A 119 -16.26 2.27 6.51
C LEU A 119 -16.26 2.77 7.96
N ARG A 120 -17.44 3.12 8.46
CA ARG A 120 -17.69 3.41 9.88
C ARG A 120 -18.36 2.23 10.55
N VAL A 121 -17.87 1.86 11.73
CA VAL A 121 -18.54 0.94 12.66
C VAL A 121 -18.84 1.68 13.95
N SER A 122 -20.10 1.67 14.37
CA SER A 122 -20.57 2.19 15.65
C SER A 122 -21.05 1.04 16.51
N ILE A 123 -20.55 0.95 17.74
CA ILE A 123 -21.04 0.03 18.77
C ILE A 123 -21.69 0.87 19.87
N THR A 124 -22.91 0.50 20.24
CA THR A 124 -23.66 1.10 21.35
C THR A 124 -23.98 0.00 22.36
N ASP A 125 -23.66 0.23 23.63
CA ASP A 125 -24.14 -0.56 24.77
C ASP A 125 -25.08 0.31 25.60
N ASP A 126 -26.38 0.00 25.59
CA ASP A 126 -27.41 0.73 26.34
C ASP A 126 -27.49 0.34 27.83
N ASN A 127 -26.72 -0.65 28.26
CA ASN A 127 -26.75 -1.16 29.63
C ASN A 127 -25.33 -1.45 30.16
N ALA A 128 -24.46 -0.45 30.05
CA ALA A 128 -23.12 -0.55 30.60
C ALA A 128 -23.15 -0.80 32.12
N PRO A 129 -22.16 -1.52 32.69
CA PRO A 129 -22.14 -1.87 34.11
C PRO A 129 -22.31 -0.65 35.02
N ILE A 130 -23.33 -0.70 35.87
CA ILE A 130 -23.59 0.27 36.94
C ILE A 130 -23.52 -0.43 38.29
N PHE A 131 -22.66 0.07 39.18
CA PHE A 131 -22.45 -0.45 40.53
C PHE A 131 -23.20 0.40 41.55
N PHE A 132 -22.71 1.62 41.84
CA PHE A 132 -23.29 2.50 42.89
C PHE A 132 -24.27 3.53 42.33
N SER A 133 -24.14 3.88 41.07
CA SER A 133 -25.01 4.79 40.32
C SER A 133 -26.40 4.20 40.14
N ARG A 134 -26.60 2.89 40.34
CA ARG A 134 -27.90 2.21 40.30
C ARG A 134 -28.94 2.77 41.28
N PHE A 135 -28.50 3.46 42.34
CA PHE A 135 -29.39 4.17 43.27
C PHE A 135 -30.00 5.45 42.67
N PHE A 136 -29.42 5.99 41.59
CA PHE A 136 -29.79 7.27 41.00
C PHE A 136 -30.09 7.19 39.50
N MET A 137 -29.64 6.13 38.81
CA MET A 137 -29.82 5.90 37.38
C MET A 137 -30.18 4.43 37.12
N SER A 138 -31.02 4.19 36.12
CA SER A 138 -31.46 2.83 35.74
C SER A 138 -30.56 2.17 34.70
N SER A 139 -29.86 2.97 33.88
CA SER A 139 -28.98 2.50 32.81
C SER A 139 -27.93 3.57 32.47
N MET A 140 -26.89 3.15 31.75
CA MET A 140 -25.88 4.02 31.18
C MET A 140 -25.60 3.55 29.76
N THR A 141 -25.78 4.44 28.78
CA THR A 141 -25.44 4.17 27.39
C THR A 141 -24.01 4.60 27.10
N ILE A 142 -23.19 3.69 26.57
CA ILE A 142 -21.86 3.98 26.03
C ILE A 142 -21.89 3.74 24.53
N LYS A 143 -21.44 4.74 23.77
CA LYS A 143 -21.29 4.65 22.32
C LYS A 143 -19.83 4.86 21.93
N ARG A 144 -19.31 4.02 21.03
CA ARG A 144 -18.00 4.16 20.41
C ARG A 144 -18.11 3.98 18.91
N GLU A 145 -17.31 4.73 18.18
CA GLU A 145 -17.25 4.68 16.72
C GLU A 145 -15.80 4.56 16.29
N ALA A 146 -15.58 3.85 15.18
CA ALA A 146 -14.32 3.81 14.49
C ALA A 146 -14.56 3.94 12.98
N VAL A 147 -13.69 4.65 12.30
CA VAL A 147 -13.68 4.74 10.83
C VAL A 147 -12.40 4.12 10.32
N ALA A 148 -12.52 3.12 9.46
CA ALA A 148 -11.41 2.50 8.77
C ALA A 148 -11.43 2.89 7.29
N THR A 149 -10.24 3.14 6.74
CA THR A 149 -10.05 3.43 5.31
C THR A 149 -9.17 2.37 4.68
N TYR A 150 -9.63 1.75 3.59
CA TYR A 150 -8.83 0.83 2.77
C TYR A 150 -7.92 1.61 1.82
N VAL A 151 -6.60 1.39 1.95
CA VAL A 151 -5.59 1.97 1.08
C VAL A 151 -5.43 1.11 -0.17
N LEU A 152 -5.71 1.71 -1.33
CA LEU A 152 -5.51 1.04 -2.62
C LEU A 152 -4.02 0.82 -2.92
N PRO A 153 -3.67 -0.24 -3.67
CA PRO A 153 -2.33 -0.40 -4.22
C PRO A 153 -1.89 0.82 -5.03
N VAL A 154 -0.60 1.12 -4.97
CA VAL A 154 0.01 2.23 -5.72
C VAL A 154 0.02 1.89 -7.21
N PRO A 155 -0.65 2.67 -8.07
CA PRO A 155 -0.58 2.48 -9.52
C PRO A 155 0.85 2.71 -10.01
N LEU A 156 1.40 1.75 -10.78
CA LEU A 156 2.74 1.86 -11.38
C LEU A 156 2.65 2.21 -12.87
N GLY A 157 3.58 3.00 -13.41
CA GLY A 157 3.56 3.41 -14.82
C GLY A 157 3.08 4.85 -14.97
N SER A 158 2.09 5.11 -15.84
CA SER A 158 1.68 6.46 -16.24
C SER A 158 0.15 6.68 -16.21
N PRO A 159 -0.35 7.93 -16.27
CA PRO A 159 -1.80 8.23 -16.30
C PRO A 159 -2.47 7.93 -17.66
N ARG A 160 -1.79 7.24 -18.57
CA ARG A 160 -2.20 7.09 -19.96
C ARG A 160 -2.90 5.76 -20.19
N ASN A 161 -3.58 5.67 -21.33
CA ASN A 161 -4.28 4.45 -21.74
C ASN A 161 -3.37 3.38 -22.35
N PHE A 162 -2.06 3.47 -22.14
CA PHE A 162 -1.10 2.49 -22.61
C PHE A 162 0.08 2.41 -21.66
N PHE A 163 0.82 1.31 -21.78
CA PHE A 163 2.04 1.05 -21.04
C PHE A 163 3.05 0.35 -21.93
N GLY A 164 4.31 0.77 -21.84
CA GLY A 164 5.42 0.08 -22.49
C GLY A 164 5.53 0.33 -23.99
N THR A 165 5.15 1.51 -24.48
CA THR A 165 5.12 1.82 -25.92
C THR A 165 6.49 2.19 -26.51
N GLY A 166 7.53 2.30 -25.70
CA GLY A 166 8.87 2.66 -26.12
C GLY A 166 8.90 3.93 -26.96
N ASN A 167 9.30 3.79 -28.21
CA ASN A 167 9.35 4.85 -29.23
C ASN A 167 8.18 4.79 -30.24
N LEU A 168 7.21 3.89 -30.07
CA LEU A 168 6.03 3.81 -30.96
C LEU A 168 5.13 5.02 -30.78
N ALA A 169 4.84 5.39 -29.53
CA ALA A 169 3.94 6.50 -29.25
C ALA A 169 4.60 7.82 -29.66
N PRO A 170 3.98 8.60 -30.57
CA PRO A 170 4.56 9.86 -31.04
C PRO A 170 4.55 10.92 -29.93
N SER A 171 5.40 11.94 -30.03
CA SER A 171 5.35 13.10 -29.14
C SER A 171 3.93 13.71 -29.09
N PRO A 172 3.41 14.08 -27.91
CA PRO A 172 4.05 14.13 -26.58
C PRO A 172 3.93 12.84 -25.75
N TYR A 173 3.55 11.73 -26.37
CA TYR A 173 3.17 10.47 -25.72
C TYR A 173 4.29 9.44 -25.58
N THR A 174 5.50 9.77 -26.02
CA THR A 174 6.66 8.86 -25.95
C THR A 174 6.96 8.46 -24.50
N GLU A 175 7.17 7.15 -24.27
CA GLU A 175 7.51 6.59 -22.95
C GLU A 175 8.99 6.23 -22.83
N GLY A 176 9.66 5.87 -23.92
CA GLY A 176 11.06 5.44 -23.89
C GLY A 176 11.31 4.14 -23.11
N MET A 177 10.27 3.41 -22.73
CA MET A 177 10.35 2.10 -22.10
C MET A 177 9.39 1.12 -22.75
N TRP A 178 9.76 -0.14 -22.79
CA TRP A 178 8.89 -1.24 -23.21
C TRP A 178 8.50 -2.09 -22.01
N ALA A 179 7.29 -2.65 -22.00
CA ALA A 179 6.99 -3.73 -21.08
C ALA A 179 7.83 -4.94 -21.49
N SER A 180 8.39 -5.65 -20.51
CA SER A 180 9.32 -6.74 -20.78
C SER A 180 9.08 -7.92 -19.87
N ILE A 181 9.24 -9.13 -20.39
CA ILE A 181 9.18 -10.36 -19.61
C ILE A 181 10.21 -11.36 -20.11
N ASN A 182 10.95 -11.99 -19.21
CA ASN A 182 11.94 -12.98 -19.62
C ASN A 182 11.36 -14.36 -19.89
N GLY A 183 11.99 -15.05 -20.84
CA GLY A 183 11.78 -16.48 -21.04
C GLY A 183 12.28 -17.29 -19.84
N TRP A 184 11.72 -18.49 -19.68
CA TRP A 184 12.05 -19.42 -18.59
C TRP A 184 13.55 -19.72 -18.49
N CYS A 185 14.22 -19.79 -19.63
CA CYS A 185 15.64 -20.11 -19.75
C CYS A 185 16.56 -18.90 -19.67
N ALA A 186 16.01 -17.69 -19.69
CA ALA A 186 16.80 -16.49 -19.74
C ALA A 186 17.53 -16.28 -18.40
N PRO A 187 18.70 -15.61 -18.39
CA PRO A 187 19.41 -15.28 -17.17
C PRO A 187 18.58 -14.31 -16.33
N LYS A 188 18.47 -14.59 -15.03
CA LYS A 188 17.86 -13.67 -14.06
C LYS A 188 18.53 -12.29 -14.02
N GLU A 189 19.86 -12.28 -14.13
CA GLU A 189 20.72 -11.09 -14.19
C GLU A 189 20.52 -10.20 -15.42
N GLN A 190 19.50 -10.45 -16.24
CA GLN A 190 19.14 -9.50 -17.29
C GLN A 190 18.06 -8.53 -16.80
N GLY A 191 17.72 -8.49 -15.50
CA GLY A 191 16.73 -7.55 -14.96
C GLY A 191 15.30 -8.07 -14.74
N ASP A 192 15.10 -9.39 -14.69
CA ASP A 192 13.79 -10.01 -14.38
C ASP A 192 13.97 -11.06 -13.27
N PRO A 193 13.47 -10.80 -12.05
CA PRO A 193 13.63 -11.74 -10.95
C PRO A 193 12.55 -12.84 -10.91
N PHE A 194 11.45 -12.70 -11.65
CA PHE A 194 10.23 -13.50 -11.43
C PHE A 194 9.92 -14.49 -12.56
N ALA A 195 10.27 -14.19 -13.82
CA ALA A 195 9.99 -15.08 -14.94
C ALA A 195 11.11 -16.13 -15.24
N PRO A 196 12.41 -15.80 -15.12
CA PRO A 196 13.50 -16.76 -15.24
C PRO A 196 13.44 -17.89 -14.21
N GLY A 197 13.67 -19.13 -14.65
CA GLY A 197 13.80 -20.28 -13.76
C GLY A 197 15.17 -20.46 -13.12
N TRP A 198 16.17 -19.70 -13.59
CA TRP A 198 17.57 -19.96 -13.27
C TRP A 198 18.36 -18.68 -13.00
N GLU A 199 19.30 -18.79 -12.08
CA GLU A 199 20.34 -17.81 -11.78
C GLU A 199 21.68 -18.25 -12.39
N GLY A 200 22.57 -17.29 -12.66
CA GLY A 200 23.94 -17.59 -13.07
C GLY A 200 24.04 -18.44 -14.35
N ASN A 201 23.54 -17.92 -15.47
CA ASN A 201 23.46 -18.64 -16.75
C ASN A 201 24.67 -18.37 -17.68
N TRP A 202 25.75 -17.75 -17.20
CA TRP A 202 26.93 -17.41 -18.01
C TRP A 202 28.21 -18.03 -17.48
N PRO A 203 28.35 -19.37 -17.53
CA PRO A 203 29.64 -20.00 -17.31
C PRO A 203 30.65 -19.56 -18.38
N SER A 204 31.93 -19.84 -18.14
CA SER A 204 33.03 -19.47 -19.06
C SER A 204 32.89 -20.04 -20.48
N SER A 205 32.04 -21.04 -20.68
CA SER A 205 31.71 -21.63 -21.98
C SER A 205 30.66 -20.85 -22.78
N GLY A 206 30.10 -19.77 -22.22
CA GLY A 206 29.00 -18.99 -22.82
C GLY A 206 27.65 -19.26 -22.14
N GLN A 207 26.60 -18.59 -22.62
CA GLN A 207 25.26 -18.69 -22.06
C GLN A 207 24.76 -20.15 -22.07
N VAL A 208 24.18 -20.60 -20.97
CA VAL A 208 23.50 -21.91 -20.87
C VAL A 208 21.99 -21.72 -20.67
N CYS A 209 21.22 -22.58 -21.32
CA CYS A 209 19.78 -22.70 -21.16
C CYS A 209 19.42 -24.20 -21.24
N PRO A 210 18.86 -24.81 -20.16
CA PRO A 210 18.62 -24.22 -18.85
C PRO A 210 19.91 -23.88 -18.08
N GLY A 211 19.78 -23.03 -17.06
CA GLY A 211 20.86 -22.73 -16.12
C GLY A 211 21.11 -23.89 -15.14
N SER A 212 22.05 -23.68 -14.22
CA SER A 212 22.46 -24.70 -13.23
C SER A 212 22.01 -24.39 -11.79
N THR A 213 21.71 -23.13 -11.49
CA THR A 213 21.26 -22.69 -10.15
C THR A 213 19.81 -22.25 -10.26
N ALA A 214 18.90 -22.85 -9.50
CA ALA A 214 17.48 -22.50 -9.57
C ALA A 214 17.23 -21.10 -9.02
N ASN A 215 16.36 -20.33 -9.67
CA ASN A 215 15.92 -19.02 -9.19
C ASN A 215 14.90 -19.18 -8.05
N GLY A 216 15.28 -18.81 -6.83
CA GLY A 216 14.41 -18.87 -5.65
C GLY A 216 13.25 -17.87 -5.67
N GLN A 217 13.26 -16.89 -6.58
CA GLN A 217 12.22 -15.87 -6.73
C GLN A 217 11.30 -16.11 -7.93
N TYR A 218 11.53 -17.19 -8.67
CA TYR A 218 10.68 -17.56 -9.78
C TYR A 218 9.23 -17.73 -9.33
N LEU A 219 8.29 -17.15 -10.10
CA LEU A 219 6.85 -17.34 -9.91
C LEU A 219 6.35 -18.48 -10.81
N PRO A 220 6.06 -19.67 -10.25
CA PRO A 220 5.64 -20.83 -11.03
C PRO A 220 4.20 -20.73 -11.51
N ASN A 221 3.89 -21.47 -12.58
CA ASN A 221 2.51 -21.67 -12.98
C ASN A 221 1.67 -22.22 -11.82
N PRO A 222 0.40 -21.78 -11.66
CA PRO A 222 -0.36 -20.95 -12.59
C PRO A 222 -0.21 -19.42 -12.41
N MET A 223 0.66 -18.95 -11.51
CA MET A 223 0.79 -17.52 -11.20
C MET A 223 1.21 -16.69 -12.41
N ASN A 224 0.70 -15.47 -12.49
CA ASN A 224 1.21 -14.47 -13.42
C ASN A 224 2.54 -13.95 -12.87
N GLN A 225 3.51 -13.71 -13.76
CA GLN A 225 4.81 -13.15 -13.37
C GLN A 225 4.72 -11.63 -13.26
N TYR A 226 3.89 -11.01 -14.10
CA TYR A 226 3.55 -9.59 -14.03
C TYR A 226 2.04 -9.40 -14.22
N GLU A 227 1.50 -8.36 -13.60
CA GLU A 227 0.08 -8.01 -13.68
C GLU A 227 -0.09 -6.51 -13.91
N TYR A 228 -1.02 -6.17 -14.80
CA TYR A 228 -1.42 -4.81 -15.11
C TYR A 228 -2.89 -4.62 -14.76
N VAL A 229 -3.24 -3.45 -14.24
CA VAL A 229 -4.61 -3.00 -14.03
C VAL A 229 -5.01 -2.09 -15.18
N ILE A 230 -6.06 -2.47 -15.89
CA ILE A 230 -6.74 -1.66 -16.89
C ILE A 230 -7.97 -1.05 -16.22
N THR A 231 -7.94 0.25 -15.94
CA THR A 231 -9.10 0.93 -15.36
C THR A 231 -10.03 1.38 -16.47
N VAL A 232 -11.22 0.79 -16.53
CA VAL A 232 -12.25 1.08 -17.53
C VAL A 232 -13.26 2.06 -16.93
N PRO A 233 -13.50 3.23 -17.57
CA PRO A 233 -14.51 4.18 -17.11
C PRO A 233 -15.91 3.57 -17.04
N ALA A 234 -16.63 3.86 -15.96
CA ALA A 234 -17.98 3.34 -15.72
C ALA A 234 -19.00 3.83 -16.76
N VAL A 235 -18.90 5.09 -17.17
CA VAL A 235 -19.74 5.67 -18.21
C VAL A 235 -18.90 5.84 -19.48
N ARG A 236 -19.24 5.07 -20.52
CA ARG A 236 -18.57 5.15 -21.82
C ARG A 236 -19.56 4.86 -22.96
N ALA A 237 -19.42 5.59 -24.06
CA ALA A 237 -20.28 5.41 -25.23
C ALA A 237 -19.81 4.30 -26.17
N LEU A 238 -18.53 3.95 -26.11
CA LEU A 238 -17.87 3.00 -27.01
C LEU A 238 -17.23 1.84 -26.23
N PRO A 239 -17.07 0.66 -26.86
CA PRO A 239 -16.31 -0.42 -26.27
C PRO A 239 -14.83 -0.04 -26.11
N ILE A 240 -14.19 -0.61 -25.09
CA ILE A 240 -12.73 -0.54 -24.95
C ILE A 240 -12.13 -1.74 -25.68
N VAL A 241 -11.14 -1.52 -26.53
CA VAL A 241 -10.35 -2.61 -27.13
C VAL A 241 -8.97 -2.60 -26.52
N VAL A 242 -8.61 -3.70 -25.86
CA VAL A 242 -7.25 -3.95 -25.36
C VAL A 242 -6.43 -4.51 -26.52
N HIS A 243 -5.39 -3.76 -26.89
CA HIS A 243 -4.43 -4.11 -27.92
C HIS A 243 -3.08 -4.46 -27.29
N LEU A 244 -2.42 -5.47 -27.84
CA LEU A 244 -1.09 -5.90 -27.45
C LEU A 244 -0.14 -5.73 -28.64
N TYR A 245 0.95 -4.99 -28.46
CA TYR A 245 2.01 -4.89 -29.46
C TYR A 245 3.04 -5.99 -29.23
N SER A 246 3.43 -6.69 -30.29
CA SER A 246 4.41 -7.79 -30.23
C SER A 246 4.16 -8.76 -29.06
N PRO A 247 2.94 -9.30 -28.88
CA PRO A 247 2.64 -10.21 -27.76
C PRO A 247 3.41 -11.53 -27.86
N ALA A 248 3.79 -11.94 -29.06
CA ALA A 248 4.85 -12.93 -29.30
C ALA A 248 6.18 -12.21 -29.51
N LYS A 249 7.29 -12.88 -29.14
CA LYS A 249 8.60 -12.47 -29.65
C LYS A 249 8.64 -12.72 -31.15
N THR A 250 8.76 -11.66 -31.95
CA THR A 250 8.80 -11.68 -33.41
C THR A 250 9.90 -10.74 -33.94
N GLY A 251 10.07 -10.66 -35.26
CA GLY A 251 10.99 -9.68 -35.87
C GLY A 251 10.61 -8.21 -35.67
N SER A 252 9.37 -7.91 -35.24
CA SER A 252 8.96 -6.56 -34.83
C SER A 252 9.17 -6.28 -33.35
N SER A 253 9.69 -7.25 -32.59
CA SER A 253 10.02 -7.02 -31.19
C SER A 253 11.12 -5.95 -31.07
N PRO A 254 11.03 -5.07 -30.07
CA PRO A 254 12.05 -4.05 -29.79
C PRO A 254 13.47 -4.58 -29.62
N ASP A 255 13.63 -5.86 -29.25
CA ASP A 255 14.92 -6.54 -29.22
C ASP A 255 15.09 -7.50 -30.41
N SER A 256 16.25 -7.44 -31.07
CA SER A 256 16.53 -8.14 -32.33
C SER A 256 16.98 -9.60 -32.17
N GLY A 257 16.76 -10.23 -31.01
CA GLY A 257 17.25 -11.58 -30.70
C GLY A 257 16.37 -12.70 -31.26
N SER A 258 16.99 -13.79 -31.77
CA SER A 258 16.28 -14.96 -32.32
C SER A 258 15.97 -16.04 -31.27
N ALA A 259 15.31 -15.68 -30.17
CA ALA A 259 14.94 -16.64 -29.12
C ALA A 259 13.49 -17.13 -29.27
N THR A 260 13.19 -18.31 -28.73
CA THR A 260 11.82 -18.85 -28.71
C THR A 260 11.16 -18.50 -27.37
N ILE A 261 10.19 -17.58 -27.37
CA ILE A 261 9.46 -17.22 -26.16
C ILE A 261 7.96 -17.30 -26.41
N THR A 262 7.31 -18.21 -25.71
CA THR A 262 5.86 -18.35 -25.64
C THR A 262 5.34 -17.48 -24.49
N THR A 263 4.40 -16.59 -24.78
CA THR A 263 3.83 -15.67 -23.78
C THR A 263 2.31 -15.83 -23.70
N THR A 264 1.77 -15.95 -22.50
CA THR A 264 0.35 -16.06 -22.23
C THR A 264 -0.16 -14.82 -21.53
N PHE A 265 -1.25 -14.26 -22.07
CA PHE A 265 -1.98 -13.14 -21.51
C PHE A 265 -3.35 -13.63 -21.02
N THR A 266 -3.72 -13.25 -19.80
CA THR A 266 -5.03 -13.57 -19.22
C THR A 266 -5.64 -12.31 -18.62
N MET A 267 -6.79 -11.89 -19.13
CA MET A 267 -7.55 -10.79 -18.56
C MET A 267 -8.67 -11.30 -17.66
N LYS A 268 -8.81 -10.69 -16.49
CA LYS A 268 -9.89 -10.93 -15.55
C LYS A 268 -10.74 -9.67 -15.39
N SER A 269 -12.05 -9.85 -15.34
CA SER A 269 -13.03 -8.78 -15.15
C SER A 269 -13.18 -8.45 -13.66
N PRO A 270 -13.60 -7.22 -13.31
CA PRO A 270 -14.02 -6.91 -11.95
C PRO A 270 -15.28 -7.68 -11.57
N ASP A 271 -15.44 -7.96 -10.29
CA ASP A 271 -16.62 -8.58 -9.69
C ASP A 271 -17.10 -7.81 -8.44
N GLY A 272 -17.78 -8.52 -7.52
CA GLY A 272 -18.33 -7.93 -6.29
C GLY A 272 -17.29 -7.64 -5.20
N THR A 273 -16.04 -8.11 -5.36
CA THR A 273 -14.96 -8.06 -4.38
C THR A 273 -13.77 -7.27 -4.94
N PRO A 274 -13.90 -5.95 -5.23
CA PRO A 274 -12.92 -5.19 -6.01
C PRO A 274 -11.56 -4.95 -5.33
N PHE A 275 -11.36 -5.44 -4.11
CA PHE A 275 -10.09 -5.44 -3.39
C PHE A 275 -9.45 -6.83 -3.30
N ASP A 276 -10.14 -7.88 -3.77
CA ASP A 276 -9.62 -9.22 -3.96
C ASP A 276 -9.62 -9.53 -5.46
N ASP A 277 -8.43 -9.69 -6.04
CA ASP A 277 -8.32 -10.03 -7.47
C ASP A 277 -8.20 -11.55 -7.70
N THR A 278 -8.17 -12.34 -6.62
CA THR A 278 -7.93 -13.77 -6.72
C THR A 278 -9.16 -14.53 -7.24
N ASP A 279 -10.36 -14.02 -6.96
CA ASP A 279 -11.65 -14.57 -7.39
C ASP A 279 -12.23 -13.93 -8.65
N ASN A 280 -11.69 -12.78 -9.10
CA ASN A 280 -12.08 -12.13 -10.36
C ASN A 280 -12.22 -13.13 -11.54
N PRO A 281 -13.37 -13.14 -12.24
CA PRO A 281 -13.63 -14.06 -13.34
C PRO A 281 -12.82 -13.72 -14.59
N VAL A 282 -12.47 -14.73 -15.40
CA VAL A 282 -11.82 -14.51 -16.71
C VAL A 282 -12.75 -13.71 -17.63
N THR A 283 -12.25 -12.64 -18.24
CA THR A 283 -13.05 -11.78 -19.11
C THR A 283 -13.45 -12.47 -20.40
N SER A 284 -14.74 -12.42 -20.75
CA SER A 284 -15.24 -12.86 -22.06
C SER A 284 -14.87 -11.85 -23.15
N CYS A 285 -14.10 -12.27 -24.15
CA CYS A 285 -13.68 -11.45 -25.28
C CYS A 285 -14.47 -11.84 -26.53
N ASN A 286 -15.17 -10.85 -27.12
CA ASN A 286 -16.23 -11.12 -28.12
C ASN A 286 -15.90 -10.64 -29.54
N GLY A 287 -14.71 -10.07 -29.79
CA GLY A 287 -14.31 -9.67 -31.14
C GLY A 287 -13.87 -10.85 -32.00
N SER A 288 -13.92 -10.66 -33.32
CA SER A 288 -13.41 -11.65 -34.29
C SER A 288 -11.91 -11.88 -34.08
N GLY A 289 -11.47 -13.14 -33.95
CA GLY A 289 -10.07 -13.49 -33.72
C GLY A 289 -9.59 -13.32 -32.27
N GLN A 290 -10.44 -12.83 -31.38
CA GLN A 290 -10.10 -12.60 -29.97
C GLN A 290 -10.27 -13.87 -29.14
N SER A 291 -9.39 -14.07 -28.18
CA SER A 291 -9.48 -15.16 -27.21
C SER A 291 -8.87 -14.73 -25.89
N ASN A 292 -9.38 -15.27 -24.78
CA ASN A 292 -8.86 -15.00 -23.44
C ASN A 292 -9.17 -16.21 -22.52
N PRO A 293 -8.16 -16.82 -21.88
CA PRO A 293 -6.72 -16.54 -22.01
C PRO A 293 -6.22 -16.75 -23.44
N ARG A 294 -5.16 -16.02 -23.84
CA ARG A 294 -4.48 -16.23 -25.12
C ARG A 294 -3.01 -16.50 -24.92
N THR A 295 -2.54 -17.57 -25.55
CA THR A 295 -1.12 -17.93 -25.61
C THR A 295 -0.61 -17.63 -27.00
N TYR A 296 0.44 -16.82 -27.08
CA TYR A 296 1.12 -16.47 -28.31
C TYR A 296 2.38 -17.30 -28.43
N ALA A 297 2.45 -18.12 -29.48
CA ALA A 297 3.61 -18.97 -29.74
C ALA A 297 4.81 -18.15 -30.25
N PRO A 298 6.05 -18.67 -30.15
CA PRO A 298 7.21 -17.95 -30.65
C PRO A 298 7.09 -17.66 -32.14
N ASN A 299 7.40 -16.43 -32.56
CA ASN A 299 7.25 -15.94 -33.93
C ASN A 299 5.81 -15.93 -34.48
N GLU A 300 4.78 -16.17 -33.65
CA GLU A 300 3.39 -15.96 -34.06
C GLU A 300 3.22 -14.49 -34.47
N THR A 301 2.76 -14.28 -35.69
CA THR A 301 2.45 -12.93 -36.17
C THR A 301 0.95 -12.72 -36.01
N ASP A 302 0.57 -11.92 -35.02
CA ASP A 302 -0.79 -11.41 -34.89
C ASP A 302 -0.76 -9.88 -35.07
N ASN A 303 -1.27 -9.43 -36.20
CA ASN A 303 -1.16 -8.07 -36.72
C ASN A 303 -2.50 -7.64 -37.35
N ASP A 304 -3.57 -7.83 -36.59
CA ASP A 304 -4.93 -7.47 -36.96
C ASP A 304 -5.26 -5.99 -36.63
N ALA A 305 -4.32 -5.25 -36.04
CA ALA A 305 -4.40 -3.82 -35.79
C ALA A 305 -3.12 -3.05 -36.18
N SER A 306 -3.28 -1.76 -36.46
CA SER A 306 -2.19 -0.81 -36.68
C SER A 306 -2.42 0.43 -35.83
N ILE A 307 -1.49 0.71 -34.93
CA ILE A 307 -1.58 1.79 -33.94
C ILE A 307 -0.26 2.56 -33.95
N PHE A 308 -0.35 3.88 -33.83
CA PHE A 308 0.79 4.80 -33.96
C PHE A 308 1.55 4.66 -35.31
N GLY A 309 0.86 4.21 -36.36
CA GLY A 309 1.47 3.97 -37.67
C GLY A 309 2.34 2.71 -37.75
N ALA A 310 2.37 1.90 -36.69
CA ALA A 310 3.09 0.63 -36.65
C ALA A 310 2.10 -0.55 -36.72
N GLY A 311 2.40 -1.54 -37.57
CA GLY A 311 1.80 -2.87 -37.47
C GLY A 311 2.50 -3.70 -36.39
N GLY A 312 1.98 -4.88 -36.09
CA GLY A 312 2.43 -5.77 -35.02
C GLY A 312 1.53 -5.73 -33.79
N TRP A 313 0.35 -5.10 -33.90
CA TRP A 313 -0.65 -5.06 -32.84
C TRP A 313 -1.68 -6.17 -33.04
N SER A 314 -1.98 -6.85 -31.94
CA SER A 314 -3.06 -7.81 -31.77
C SER A 314 -4.21 -7.16 -31.01
N ALA A 315 -5.41 -7.17 -31.57
CA ALA A 315 -6.64 -6.76 -30.90
C ALA A 315 -7.07 -7.85 -29.91
N PHE A 316 -6.32 -8.01 -28.82
CA PHE A 316 -6.47 -9.10 -27.85
C PHE A 316 -7.89 -9.27 -27.30
N CYS A 317 -8.54 -8.20 -26.83
CA CYS A 317 -9.87 -8.31 -26.24
C CYS A 317 -10.70 -7.02 -26.33
N THR A 318 -11.95 -7.16 -26.76
CA THR A 318 -12.95 -6.11 -26.75
C THR A 318 -13.84 -6.24 -25.52
N ILE A 319 -13.82 -5.21 -24.67
CA ILE A 319 -14.72 -5.02 -23.52
C ILE A 319 -15.94 -4.22 -24.00
N PRO A 320 -17.15 -4.82 -24.08
CA PRO A 320 -18.35 -4.13 -24.55
C PRO A 320 -18.66 -2.88 -23.73
N ALA A 321 -19.29 -1.86 -24.32
CA ALA A 321 -19.72 -0.66 -23.58
C ALA A 321 -20.66 -0.98 -22.40
N ALA A 322 -21.46 -2.04 -22.52
CA ALA A 322 -22.37 -2.52 -21.47
C ALA A 322 -21.69 -3.34 -20.36
N ALA A 323 -20.42 -3.72 -20.51
CA ALA A 323 -19.70 -4.44 -19.47
C ALA A 323 -19.38 -3.51 -18.27
N PRO A 324 -19.27 -4.04 -17.04
CA PRO A 324 -18.94 -3.23 -15.86
C PRO A 324 -17.70 -2.37 -16.09
N GLY A 325 -17.74 -1.11 -15.67
CA GLY A 325 -16.52 -0.33 -15.48
C GLY A 325 -15.77 -0.83 -14.24
N GLY A 326 -14.56 -0.31 -14.03
CA GLY A 326 -13.71 -0.69 -12.91
C GLY A 326 -12.38 -1.29 -13.36
N LYS A 327 -11.77 -2.08 -12.48
CA LYS A 327 -10.42 -2.62 -12.66
C LYS A 327 -10.48 -3.98 -13.33
N TYR A 328 -9.91 -4.08 -14.52
CA TYR A 328 -9.65 -5.34 -15.20
C TYR A 328 -8.17 -5.70 -14.97
N VAL A 329 -7.88 -6.94 -14.61
CA VAL A 329 -6.49 -7.38 -14.33
C VAL A 329 -5.98 -8.19 -15.51
N LEU A 330 -4.95 -7.68 -16.19
CA LEU A 330 -4.24 -8.38 -17.26
C LEU A 330 -2.96 -9.01 -16.70
N GLY A 331 -2.98 -10.33 -16.53
CA GLY A 331 -1.82 -11.13 -16.14
C GLY A 331 -0.99 -11.55 -17.35
N VAL A 332 0.33 -11.56 -17.20
CA VAL A 332 1.31 -11.97 -18.21
C VAL A 332 2.24 -13.02 -17.63
N LYS A 333 2.53 -14.06 -18.42
CA LYS A 333 3.52 -15.08 -18.08
C LYS A 333 4.18 -15.73 -19.30
N THR A 334 5.39 -16.28 -19.12
CA THR A 334 6.09 -17.11 -20.10
C THR A 334 5.93 -18.61 -19.82
N LEU A 335 6.14 -19.43 -20.84
CA LEU A 335 6.00 -20.88 -20.74
C LEU A 335 7.10 -21.51 -19.86
N GLN A 336 6.71 -21.99 -18.69
CA GLN A 336 7.58 -22.76 -17.80
C GLN A 336 8.12 -24.01 -18.52
N GLY A 337 9.43 -24.22 -18.47
CA GLY A 337 10.09 -25.36 -19.11
C GLY A 337 10.45 -25.15 -20.58
N GLU A 338 10.18 -23.98 -21.17
CA GLU A 338 10.50 -23.72 -22.57
C GLU A 338 12.01 -23.63 -22.80
N LEU A 339 12.59 -24.68 -23.40
CA LEU A 339 13.99 -24.70 -23.82
C LEU A 339 14.21 -23.66 -24.94
N GLY A 340 15.39 -23.04 -24.99
CA GLY A 340 15.73 -21.99 -25.96
C GLY A 340 15.14 -20.60 -25.66
N SER A 341 14.35 -20.44 -24.61
CA SER A 341 13.77 -19.15 -24.18
C SER A 341 14.77 -18.25 -23.44
N SER A 342 15.95 -18.01 -24.04
CA SER A 342 17.09 -17.35 -23.38
C SER A 342 17.13 -15.81 -23.46
N ALA A 343 16.05 -15.19 -23.96
CA ALA A 343 15.92 -13.74 -24.11
C ALA A 343 14.67 -13.20 -23.40
N SER A 344 14.33 -11.93 -23.65
CA SER A 344 13.10 -11.27 -23.23
C SER A 344 12.07 -11.18 -24.36
N ASN A 345 10.79 -11.19 -24.04
CA ASN A 345 9.73 -10.70 -24.92
C ASN A 345 9.39 -9.25 -24.50
N ASN A 346 9.45 -8.33 -25.45
CA ASN A 346 9.19 -6.91 -25.22
C ASN A 346 7.90 -6.53 -25.96
N TYR A 347 6.93 -6.01 -25.22
CA TYR A 347 5.57 -5.77 -25.69
C TYR A 347 5.03 -4.42 -25.20
N SER A 348 3.88 -4.04 -25.74
CA SER A 348 3.12 -2.87 -25.28
C SER A 348 1.68 -3.26 -25.02
N ILE A 349 1.03 -2.58 -24.07
CA ILE A 349 -0.40 -2.75 -23.79
C ILE A 349 -1.09 -1.42 -24.05
N MET A 350 -2.22 -1.43 -24.76
CA MET A 350 -3.05 -0.24 -24.96
C MET A 350 -4.53 -0.55 -24.76
N ALA A 351 -5.21 0.23 -23.93
CA ALA A 351 -6.66 0.25 -23.78
C ALA A 351 -7.25 1.36 -24.66
N SER A 352 -7.71 1.02 -25.85
CA SER A 352 -8.26 1.98 -26.80
C SER A 352 -9.75 2.23 -26.56
N TYR A 353 -10.14 3.46 -26.24
CA TYR A 353 -11.53 3.84 -25.94
C TYR A 353 -12.47 3.93 -27.15
N ASN A 354 -11.93 3.80 -28.37
CA ASN A 354 -12.69 3.77 -29.62
C ASN A 354 -12.25 2.63 -30.55
N GLY A 355 -11.41 1.71 -30.06
CA GLY A 355 -10.78 0.65 -30.87
C GLY A 355 -9.68 1.08 -31.85
N LEU A 356 -9.50 2.38 -32.14
CA LEU A 356 -8.56 2.91 -33.14
C LEU A 356 -7.14 3.21 -32.60
N GLY A 357 -6.85 2.93 -31.34
CA GLY A 357 -5.54 3.16 -30.74
C GLY A 357 -5.22 4.63 -30.51
N VAL A 358 -6.21 5.45 -30.14
CA VAL A 358 -5.99 6.86 -29.82
C VAL A 358 -5.41 6.99 -28.41
N ALA A 359 -4.25 7.64 -28.29
CA ALA A 359 -3.63 7.97 -27.01
C ALA A 359 -4.44 9.04 -26.27
N CYS A 360 -4.62 8.86 -24.96
CA CYS A 360 -5.26 9.84 -24.07
C CYS A 360 -4.60 9.84 -22.68
N ASP A 361 -4.94 10.83 -21.85
CA ASP A 361 -4.43 11.00 -20.49
C ASP A 361 -5.60 11.24 -19.52
N ALA A 362 -5.73 10.36 -18.53
CA ALA A 362 -6.86 10.35 -17.60
C ALA A 362 -6.89 11.57 -16.65
N ARG A 363 -5.80 12.34 -16.55
CA ARG A 363 -5.81 13.60 -15.79
C ARG A 363 -6.58 14.70 -16.49
N SER A 364 -6.70 14.62 -17.81
CA SER A 364 -7.39 15.61 -18.65
C SER A 364 -8.69 15.09 -19.27
N ASP A 365 -8.86 13.77 -19.36
CA ASP A 365 -10.03 13.14 -19.98
C ASP A 365 -10.57 12.03 -19.08
N ALA A 366 -11.74 12.28 -18.47
CA ALA A 366 -12.40 11.32 -17.58
C ALA A 366 -12.91 10.06 -18.31
N THR A 367 -12.95 10.07 -19.64
CA THR A 367 -13.31 8.90 -20.46
C THR A 367 -12.09 8.09 -20.92
N CYS A 368 -10.88 8.55 -20.59
CA CYS A 368 -9.66 7.84 -20.89
C CYS A 368 -9.47 6.66 -19.92
N PRO A 369 -9.40 5.41 -20.41
CA PRO A 369 -8.97 4.29 -19.59
C PRO A 369 -7.49 4.45 -19.22
N THR A 370 -7.04 3.77 -18.17
CA THR A 370 -5.62 3.74 -17.79
C THR A 370 -5.07 2.33 -17.85
N VAL A 371 -3.76 2.19 -18.10
CA VAL A 371 -3.03 0.92 -18.03
C VAL A 371 -1.85 1.11 -17.09
N VAL A 372 -1.90 0.47 -15.93
CA VAL A 372 -0.89 0.63 -14.86
C VAL A 372 -0.43 -0.74 -14.36
N GLY A 373 0.78 -0.86 -13.82
CA GLY A 373 1.23 -2.08 -13.14
C GLY A 373 0.61 -2.25 -11.76
N LYS A 374 0.38 -3.49 -11.31
CA LYS A 374 -0.34 -3.80 -10.07
C LYS A 374 0.56 -3.99 -8.83
N ASN A 375 1.80 -4.43 -8.99
CA ASN A 375 2.73 -4.71 -7.88
C ASN A 375 4.18 -4.53 -8.31
N TRP A 376 4.51 -5.12 -9.45
CA TRP A 376 5.81 -5.07 -10.08
C TRP A 376 5.61 -4.77 -11.57
N ILE A 377 6.49 -3.97 -12.13
CA ILE A 377 6.61 -3.78 -13.58
C ILE A 377 8.01 -4.17 -14.00
N SER A 378 8.14 -5.00 -15.02
CA SER A 378 9.42 -5.25 -15.69
C SER A 378 9.45 -4.45 -16.98
N VAL A 379 10.51 -3.67 -17.14
CA VAL A 379 10.64 -2.72 -18.22
C VAL A 379 12.01 -2.81 -18.88
N LEU A 380 12.02 -2.67 -20.20
CA LEU A 380 13.22 -2.39 -20.98
C LEU A 380 13.27 -0.89 -21.24
N ALA A 381 14.14 -0.17 -20.54
CA ALA A 381 14.39 1.24 -20.79
C ALA A 381 15.20 1.39 -22.08
N THR A 382 14.65 2.13 -23.04
CA THR A 382 15.29 2.44 -24.33
C THR A 382 15.35 3.95 -24.49
N ALA A 383 16.45 4.55 -24.05
CA ALA A 383 16.67 5.98 -24.17
C ALA A 383 17.59 6.28 -25.36
N ALA A 384 17.13 7.10 -26.31
CA ALA A 384 17.95 7.60 -27.42
C ALA A 384 18.87 8.76 -27.01
N SER A 385 18.73 9.25 -25.77
CA SER A 385 19.47 10.36 -25.17
C SER A 385 20.26 9.90 -23.94
N SER A 386 21.23 10.71 -23.51
CA SER A 386 22.02 10.52 -22.29
C SER A 386 21.21 10.66 -20.98
N SER A 387 19.90 10.86 -21.07
CA SER A 387 19.00 10.82 -19.92
C SER A 387 17.56 10.58 -20.36
N ALA A 388 16.76 9.99 -19.47
CA ALA A 388 15.33 9.79 -19.69
C ALA A 388 14.53 9.91 -18.39
N ASP A 389 13.33 10.47 -18.49
CA ASP A 389 12.36 10.54 -17.41
C ASP A 389 11.20 9.60 -17.69
N PHE A 390 10.90 8.78 -16.70
CA PHE A 390 9.91 7.73 -16.78
C PHE A 390 8.88 7.95 -15.68
N TYR A 391 7.59 7.89 -16.03
CA TYR A 391 6.58 7.83 -14.98
C TYR A 391 6.76 6.55 -14.14
N LEU A 392 6.66 6.70 -12.83
CA LEU A 392 6.93 5.63 -11.88
C LEU A 392 5.63 5.19 -11.19
N ALA A 393 4.99 6.10 -10.47
CA ALA A 393 3.85 5.76 -9.63
C ALA A 393 2.94 6.95 -9.32
N GLU A 394 1.66 6.70 -9.08
CA GLU A 394 0.72 7.70 -8.55
C GLU A 394 0.58 7.58 -7.04
N ILE A 395 0.93 8.64 -6.30
CA ILE A 395 0.83 8.65 -4.83
C ILE A 395 -0.32 9.56 -4.40
N ALA A 396 -1.35 8.96 -3.80
CA ALA A 396 -2.53 9.67 -3.33
C ALA A 396 -2.25 10.50 -2.05
N ALA A 397 -3.00 11.60 -1.89
CA ALA A 397 -2.82 12.53 -0.77
C ALA A 397 -3.08 11.92 0.62
N VAL A 398 -3.82 10.80 0.69
CA VAL A 398 -4.04 10.03 1.93
C VAL A 398 -2.73 9.43 2.50
N HIS A 399 -1.63 9.48 1.74
CA HIS A 399 -0.31 9.05 2.19
C HIS A 399 0.58 10.19 2.71
N ALA A 400 0.05 11.40 2.88
CA ALA A 400 0.79 12.54 3.43
C ALA A 400 1.49 12.17 4.76
N GLY A 401 2.77 12.50 4.89
CA GLY A 401 3.59 12.19 6.07
C GLY A 401 4.02 10.73 6.23
N LYS A 402 3.64 9.82 5.31
CA LYS A 402 4.11 8.43 5.30
C LYS A 402 5.42 8.31 4.51
N GLN A 403 5.99 7.10 4.47
CA GLN A 403 7.15 6.80 3.65
C GLN A 403 6.73 6.02 2.40
N MET A 404 7.28 6.42 1.26
CA MET A 404 7.20 5.67 0.01
C MET A 404 8.46 4.83 -0.13
N GLU A 405 8.29 3.53 -0.36
CA GLU A 405 9.37 2.61 -0.66
C GLU A 405 9.35 2.24 -2.14
N ILE A 406 10.47 2.44 -2.82
CA ILE A 406 10.69 2.10 -4.23
C ILE A 406 11.71 0.97 -4.26
N THR A 407 11.35 -0.17 -4.83
CA THR A 407 12.29 -1.27 -5.00
C THR A 407 12.62 -1.43 -6.47
N LEU A 408 13.91 -1.43 -6.80
CA LEU A 408 14.45 -1.64 -8.13
C LEU A 408 15.28 -2.92 -8.14
N PHE A 409 15.00 -3.83 -9.07
CA PHE A 409 15.84 -4.98 -9.35
C PHE A 409 16.72 -4.68 -10.56
N ASP A 410 18.01 -4.97 -10.43
CA ASP A 410 18.99 -4.75 -11.48
C ASP A 410 19.01 -3.31 -12.02
N PRO A 411 19.06 -2.28 -11.16
CA PRO A 411 18.92 -0.91 -11.62
C PRO A 411 20.17 -0.40 -12.34
N GLY A 412 19.99 0.04 -13.59
CA GLY A 412 20.83 1.04 -14.23
C GLY A 412 22.21 0.53 -14.63
N GLU A 413 22.31 -0.70 -15.12
CA GLU A 413 23.58 -1.21 -15.66
C GLU A 413 24.12 -0.26 -16.75
N GLY A 414 25.36 0.20 -16.57
CA GLY A 414 26.00 1.15 -17.50
C GLY A 414 25.51 2.60 -17.40
N GLY A 415 24.69 2.96 -16.40
CA GLY A 415 24.30 4.33 -16.11
C GLY A 415 25.26 5.10 -15.20
N ASN A 416 25.01 6.40 -15.05
CA ASN A 416 25.72 7.24 -14.09
C ASN A 416 24.98 7.25 -12.76
N TYR A 417 23.70 7.64 -12.77
CA TYR A 417 22.87 7.70 -11.57
C TYR A 417 21.37 7.62 -11.88
N ILE A 418 20.61 7.29 -10.84
CA ILE A 418 19.14 7.35 -10.81
C ILE A 418 18.69 8.42 -9.83
N GLU A 419 17.67 9.19 -10.19
CA GLU A 419 17.00 10.15 -9.30
C GLU A 419 15.49 9.86 -9.23
N ILE A 420 14.88 10.26 -8.12
CA ILE A 420 13.43 10.29 -7.98
C ILE A 420 12.96 11.73 -8.09
N ARG A 421 11.97 11.97 -8.95
CA ARG A 421 11.33 13.28 -9.12
C ARG A 421 9.92 13.27 -8.55
N ASP A 422 9.61 14.33 -7.82
CA ASP A 422 8.27 14.58 -7.32
C ASP A 422 7.29 14.96 -8.45
N PRO A 423 5.98 15.11 -8.15
CA PRO A 423 4.99 15.50 -9.16
C PRO A 423 5.18 16.91 -9.76
N SER A 424 6.07 17.73 -9.19
CA SER A 424 6.49 19.04 -9.70
C SER A 424 7.85 18.98 -10.42
N ASP A 425 8.33 17.76 -10.72
CA ASP A 425 9.59 17.46 -11.41
C ASP A 425 10.86 17.83 -10.63
N ASN A 426 10.72 18.13 -9.33
CA ASN A 426 11.85 18.41 -8.45
C ASN A 426 12.50 17.11 -7.99
N ARG A 427 13.83 17.12 -7.89
CA ARG A 427 14.59 16.01 -7.34
C ARG A 427 14.36 15.86 -5.84
N VAL A 428 14.22 14.61 -5.37
CA VAL A 428 13.92 14.29 -3.97
C VAL A 428 15.06 13.50 -3.32
N ASN A 429 15.25 13.72 -2.02
CA ASN A 429 16.17 12.95 -1.20
C ASN A 429 15.55 11.61 -0.79
N PHE A 430 16.38 10.58 -0.70
CA PHE A 430 16.02 9.26 -0.21
C PHE A 430 17.17 8.64 0.57
N THR A 431 16.85 7.63 1.36
CA THR A 431 17.82 6.63 1.82
C THR A 431 17.74 5.41 0.91
N TYR A 432 18.81 4.65 0.77
CA TYR A 432 18.79 3.40 0.02
C TYR A 432 19.58 2.30 0.70
N ARG A 433 19.21 1.06 0.41
CA ARG A 433 19.93 -0.15 0.79
C ARG A 433 19.70 -1.27 -0.22
N THR A 434 20.64 -2.18 -0.38
CA THR A 434 20.37 -3.45 -1.06
C THR A 434 19.69 -4.46 -0.13
N ALA A 435 18.90 -5.38 -0.69
CA ALA A 435 18.23 -6.41 0.10
C ALA A 435 19.21 -7.39 0.78
N ASP A 436 20.40 -7.56 0.22
CA ASP A 436 21.51 -8.31 0.81
C ASP A 436 22.32 -7.50 1.85
N ASN A 437 21.93 -6.24 2.11
CA ASN A 437 22.58 -5.28 3.00
C ASN A 437 24.06 -4.97 2.67
N LEU A 438 24.50 -5.25 1.45
CA LEU A 438 25.88 -4.99 1.02
C LEU A 438 26.15 -3.50 0.78
N TYR A 439 25.18 -2.79 0.22
CA TYR A 439 25.30 -1.36 -0.07
C TYR A 439 24.16 -0.59 0.60
N SER A 440 24.47 0.60 1.11
CA SER A 440 23.49 1.52 1.65
C SER A 440 24.01 2.95 1.59
N GLY A 441 23.10 3.92 1.61
CA GLY A 441 23.47 5.32 1.65
C GLY A 441 22.25 6.23 1.72
N SER A 442 22.49 7.53 1.53
CA SER A 442 21.46 8.56 1.50
C SER A 442 21.88 9.69 0.57
N GLY A 443 20.92 10.32 -0.08
CA GLY A 443 21.17 11.44 -0.97
C GLY A 443 20.02 11.64 -1.94
N SER A 444 20.26 12.38 -3.01
CA SER A 444 19.28 12.62 -4.07
C SER A 444 19.55 11.84 -5.36
N GLN A 445 20.62 11.04 -5.37
CA GLN A 445 21.12 10.28 -6.52
C GLN A 445 21.58 8.91 -6.05
N LEU A 446 21.16 7.86 -6.75
CA LEU A 446 21.66 6.51 -6.59
C LEU A 446 22.74 6.29 -7.64
N ASP A 447 24.00 6.19 -7.22
CA ASP A 447 25.14 5.90 -8.09
C ASP A 447 25.08 4.45 -8.57
N VAL A 448 24.74 4.27 -9.86
CA VAL A 448 24.68 2.98 -10.57
C VAL A 448 25.90 2.78 -11.48
N SER A 449 26.91 3.64 -11.36
CA SER A 449 28.06 3.61 -12.25
C SER A 449 29.06 2.49 -11.95
N GLY A 450 29.76 2.07 -13.00
CA GLY A 450 30.86 1.10 -12.95
C GLY A 450 30.41 -0.36 -13.00
N CYS A 451 31.03 -1.10 -13.92
CA CYS A 451 30.77 -2.53 -14.13
C CYS A 451 32.03 -3.38 -14.08
N SER A 452 32.96 -3.03 -13.19
CA SER A 452 34.19 -3.77 -12.97
C SER A 452 34.50 -3.83 -11.48
N GLY A 453 34.87 -5.02 -10.99
CA GLY A 453 35.36 -5.20 -9.63
C GLY A 453 34.29 -5.20 -8.53
N TRP A 454 33.00 -5.11 -8.87
CA TRP A 454 31.92 -5.22 -7.90
C TRP A 454 31.61 -6.69 -7.58
N ALA A 455 31.38 -6.97 -6.29
CA ALA A 455 31.02 -8.31 -5.83
C ALA A 455 29.71 -8.77 -6.49
N GLN A 456 29.66 -10.00 -6.97
CA GLN A 456 28.47 -10.58 -7.61
C GLN A 456 27.70 -11.47 -6.63
N VAL A 457 26.39 -11.61 -6.83
CA VAL A 457 25.49 -12.41 -5.95
C VAL A 457 25.82 -13.91 -6.04
N GLY A 458 26.51 -14.35 -7.09
CA GLY A 458 27.08 -15.69 -7.20
C GLY A 458 27.95 -15.88 -8.45
N PRO A 459 28.26 -17.12 -8.83
CA PRO A 459 29.07 -17.43 -10.02
C PRO A 459 28.28 -17.30 -11.34
N ASN A 460 28.96 -17.30 -12.49
CA ASN A 460 28.32 -17.36 -13.83
C ASN A 460 27.41 -16.16 -14.16
N ARG A 461 27.81 -14.96 -13.74
CA ARG A 461 27.18 -13.69 -14.10
C ARG A 461 27.99 -13.04 -15.22
N SER A 462 27.33 -12.55 -16.26
CA SER A 462 27.99 -11.88 -17.38
C SER A 462 28.43 -10.47 -16.99
N SER A 463 27.63 -9.78 -16.19
CA SER A 463 27.89 -8.42 -15.75
C SER A 463 28.63 -8.39 -14.41
N GLN A 464 29.51 -7.41 -14.25
CA GLN A 464 30.14 -7.05 -12.97
C GLN A 464 29.68 -5.68 -12.47
N CYS A 465 28.47 -5.25 -12.84
CA CYS A 465 27.86 -4.02 -12.34
C CYS A 465 27.55 -4.12 -10.84
N ARG A 466 27.52 -2.95 -10.20
CA ARG A 466 27.36 -2.79 -8.75
C ARG A 466 26.11 -3.46 -8.20
N TYR A 467 24.99 -3.29 -8.90
CA TYR A 467 23.69 -3.80 -8.49
C TYR A 467 23.17 -4.95 -9.36
N ASN A 468 24.06 -5.57 -10.15
CA ASN A 468 23.71 -6.71 -11.00
C ASN A 468 22.99 -7.78 -10.15
N GLU A 469 21.80 -8.18 -10.59
CA GLU A 469 20.95 -9.19 -9.94
C GLU A 469 20.57 -8.86 -8.48
N ARG A 470 20.62 -7.59 -8.07
CA ARG A 470 20.26 -7.15 -6.71
C ARG A 470 18.99 -6.32 -6.68
N PHE A 471 18.27 -6.44 -5.57
CA PHE A 471 17.23 -5.49 -5.20
C PHE A 471 17.84 -4.33 -4.45
N VAL A 472 17.62 -3.11 -4.95
CA VAL A 472 17.91 -1.85 -4.28
C VAL A 472 16.59 -1.25 -3.82
N VAL A 473 16.48 -0.99 -2.53
CA VAL A 473 15.31 -0.39 -1.88
C VAL A 473 15.63 1.06 -1.56
N LEU A 474 14.86 1.99 -2.11
CA LEU A 474 14.91 3.42 -1.84
C LEU A 474 13.73 3.80 -0.96
N THR A 475 13.95 4.63 0.05
CA THR A 475 12.91 5.13 0.96
C THR A 475 12.86 6.65 0.92
N VAL A 476 11.70 7.18 0.53
CA VAL A 476 11.39 8.61 0.37
C VAL A 476 10.35 9.01 1.42
N ASP A 477 10.61 10.08 2.17
CA ASP A 477 9.61 10.68 3.07
C ASP A 477 8.62 11.53 2.26
N LEU A 478 7.31 11.27 2.41
CA LEU A 478 6.26 12.06 1.77
C LEU A 478 5.96 13.31 2.61
N PRO A 479 5.87 14.50 1.98
CA PRO A 479 5.52 15.74 2.69
C PRO A 479 4.21 15.63 3.48
N THR A 480 4.15 16.22 4.67
CA THR A 480 2.91 16.25 5.49
C THR A 480 1.82 17.15 4.87
N ASN A 481 2.21 18.14 4.06
CA ASN A 481 1.32 19.02 3.31
C ASN A 481 1.07 18.54 1.86
N TYR A 482 1.16 17.23 1.60
CA TYR A 482 1.12 16.64 0.25
C TYR A 482 -0.04 17.15 -0.62
N ALA A 483 -1.26 17.20 -0.07
CA ALA A 483 -2.45 17.65 -0.81
C ALA A 483 -2.35 19.10 -1.31
N THR A 484 -1.69 19.97 -0.53
CA THR A 484 -1.46 21.37 -0.88
C THR A 484 -0.30 21.52 -1.85
N LEU A 485 0.75 20.71 -1.69
CA LEU A 485 1.94 20.76 -2.54
C LEU A 485 1.65 20.21 -3.95
N TYR A 486 0.79 19.18 -4.04
CA TYR A 486 0.46 18.47 -5.27
C TYR A 486 -1.07 18.37 -5.47
N PRO A 487 -1.75 19.51 -5.76
CA PRO A 487 -3.20 19.53 -5.83
C PRO A 487 -3.77 18.85 -7.07
N THR A 488 -3.01 18.79 -8.17
CA THR A 488 -3.46 18.32 -9.48
C THR A 488 -2.69 17.09 -9.95
N ASN A 489 -1.37 17.20 -10.12
CA ASN A 489 -0.52 16.10 -10.53
C ASN A 489 0.01 15.34 -9.31
N LYS A 490 -0.13 14.01 -9.29
CA LYS A 490 0.31 13.13 -8.21
C LYS A 490 1.29 12.05 -8.68
N TRP A 491 1.71 12.13 -9.94
CA TRP A 491 2.60 11.17 -10.57
C TRP A 491 4.05 11.51 -10.30
N TRP A 492 4.74 10.58 -9.64
CA TRP A 492 6.17 10.59 -9.44
C TRP A 492 6.87 10.01 -10.65
N LYS A 493 8.13 10.40 -10.85
CA LYS A 493 8.96 9.90 -11.95
C LYS A 493 10.30 9.37 -11.43
N ILE A 494 10.87 8.48 -12.21
CA ILE A 494 12.26 8.02 -12.07
C ILE A 494 13.05 8.59 -13.24
N HIS A 495 14.17 9.23 -12.92
CA HIS A 495 15.07 9.83 -13.88
C HIS A 495 16.33 8.97 -13.96
N TYR A 496 16.67 8.52 -15.16
CA TYR A 496 17.94 7.86 -15.43
C TYR A 496 18.88 8.82 -16.14
N ASN A 497 20.12 8.87 -15.67
CA ASN A 497 21.21 9.53 -16.36
C ASN A 497 22.23 8.50 -16.85
N PHE A 498 22.57 8.57 -18.13
CA PHE A 498 23.46 7.67 -18.84
C PHE A 498 24.56 8.45 -19.57
N SER A 499 25.68 7.79 -19.91
CA SER A 499 26.75 8.41 -20.70
C SER A 499 26.48 8.41 -22.22
N SER A 500 25.54 7.58 -22.68
CA SER A 500 25.17 7.40 -24.09
C SER A 500 23.73 6.88 -24.18
N SER A 501 23.27 6.50 -25.38
CA SER A 501 22.04 5.69 -25.51
C SER A 501 22.18 4.40 -24.72
N VAL A 502 21.14 4.03 -23.98
CA VAL A 502 21.13 2.83 -23.14
C VAL A 502 19.90 1.98 -23.41
N THR A 503 20.15 0.68 -23.41
CA THR A 503 19.17 -0.39 -23.36
C THR A 503 19.45 -1.15 -22.08
N ASP A 504 18.64 -0.92 -21.05
CA ASP A 504 18.77 -1.57 -19.74
C ASP A 504 17.41 -2.15 -19.36
N ARG A 505 17.41 -3.33 -18.75
CA ARG A 505 16.17 -3.94 -18.28
C ARG A 505 16.19 -3.99 -16.77
N SER A 506 15.11 -3.55 -16.17
CA SER A 506 14.99 -3.45 -14.73
C SER A 506 13.55 -3.72 -14.31
N THR A 507 13.37 -4.19 -13.09
CA THR A 507 12.04 -4.50 -12.52
C THR A 507 11.77 -3.61 -11.32
N TRP A 508 10.65 -2.89 -11.32
CA TRP A 508 10.34 -1.84 -10.35
C TRP A 508 9.07 -2.16 -9.56
N SER A 509 9.06 -1.75 -8.30
CA SER A 509 7.87 -1.75 -7.43
C SER A 509 7.85 -0.50 -6.58
N VAL A 510 6.66 0.00 -6.28
CA VAL A 510 6.45 1.09 -5.33
C VAL A 510 5.36 0.68 -4.35
N ARG A 511 5.60 0.93 -3.06
CA ARG A 511 4.61 0.77 -2.00
C ARG A 511 4.71 1.88 -0.97
N ILE A 512 3.64 2.07 -0.21
CA ILE A 512 3.64 2.96 0.95
C ILE A 512 3.90 2.13 2.21
N ILE A 513 4.84 2.57 3.03
CA ILE A 513 5.12 1.95 4.34
C ILE A 513 4.02 2.39 5.32
N GLY A 514 3.39 1.40 5.95
CA GLY A 514 2.32 1.57 6.92
C GLY A 514 1.19 0.56 6.68
N ASP A 515 0.26 0.47 7.62
CA ASP A 515 -0.84 -0.50 7.52
C ASP A 515 -1.78 -0.14 6.34
N PRO A 516 -2.23 -1.15 5.56
CA PRO A 516 -3.14 -0.94 4.42
C PRO A 516 -4.53 -0.48 4.87
N VAL A 517 -4.79 -0.54 6.17
CA VAL A 517 -5.97 0.01 6.80
C VAL A 517 -5.55 0.88 7.96
N HIS A 518 -6.11 2.08 8.05
CA HIS A 518 -5.85 2.98 9.18
C HIS A 518 -7.15 3.54 9.73
N ILE A 519 -7.11 3.88 11.02
CA ILE A 519 -8.25 4.43 11.75
C ILE A 519 -8.19 5.95 11.68
N THR A 520 -9.29 6.57 11.25
CA THR A 520 -9.48 8.03 11.25
C THR A 520 -10.51 8.36 12.34
N ASN A 521 -10.02 8.50 13.57
CA ASN A 521 -10.87 8.88 14.72
C ASN A 521 -11.23 10.36 14.71
#